data_AF-A0A956Q9D4-F1
#
_entry.id   AF-A0A956Q9D4-F1
#
_cell.length_a   1.000
_cell.length_b   1.000
_cell.length_c   1.000
_cell.angle_alpha   90.00
_cell.angle_beta   90.00
_cell.angle_gamma   90.00
#
_symmetry.space_group_name_H-M   'P 1'
#
loop_
_entity.id
_entity.type
_entity.pdbx_description
1 polymer ?
#
loop_
_entity_poly.entity_id
_entity_poly.type
_entity_poly.pdbx_seq_one_letter_code
_entity_poly.pdbx_strand_id
1 'polypeptide(L)'
;MEEQHGWEDLANVIGRARDRAEDADDDPEGLDLMMAEGLGGLDPFAKVPIDQANNVVMLREAVAGVRDGSLSLEDYQEAVEEIARMARTGVQLFASEPLKQRVAELPEDQAALIWQTGEQIALLKEGTEKMLAYVETQSPGDLDEGWAITEKVMLDLDQLQDQAIIKARQFQAEHVEEDNPG
;
A
#
# COMPACT_ATOMS: atom_id res chain seq x y z
N MET A 1 4.80 -4.23 21.66
CA MET A 1 5.76 -4.10 20.55
C MET A 1 5.48 -5.27 19.64
N GLU A 2 4.78 -5.00 18.53
CA GLU A 2 4.59 -5.82 17.31
C GLU A 2 3.24 -5.43 16.68
N GLU A 3 3.25 -4.43 15.80
CA GLU A 3 2.19 -4.16 14.81
C GLU A 3 2.86 -3.56 13.55
N GLN A 4 3.50 -4.44 12.75
CA GLN A 4 4.13 -4.12 11.45
C GLN A 4 3.52 -5.01 10.34
N HIS A 5 2.20 -5.09 10.20
CA HIS A 5 1.59 -6.11 9.31
C HIS A 5 0.71 -5.62 8.16
N GLY A 6 0.59 -4.33 7.89
CA GLY A 6 -0.26 -3.87 6.76
C GLY A 6 0.32 -4.17 5.36
N TRP A 7 1.61 -3.89 5.16
CA TRP A 7 2.25 -3.90 3.84
C TRP A 7 3.16 -5.10 3.59
N GLU A 8 3.78 -5.63 4.64
CA GLU A 8 4.51 -6.90 4.57
C GLU A 8 3.57 -8.05 4.19
N ASP A 9 2.30 -8.01 4.59
CA ASP A 9 1.31 -9.01 4.19
C ASP A 9 0.97 -8.93 2.70
N LEU A 10 0.89 -7.73 2.12
CA LEU A 10 0.68 -7.54 0.68
C LEU A 10 1.91 -8.01 -0.12
N ALA A 11 3.12 -7.70 0.35
CA ALA A 11 4.36 -8.22 -0.23
C ALA A 11 4.52 -9.75 -0.06
N ASN A 12 4.11 -10.31 1.08
CA ASN A 12 4.13 -11.74 1.38
C ASN A 12 3.06 -12.52 0.61
N VAL A 13 1.89 -11.93 0.34
CA VAL A 13 0.85 -12.51 -0.51
C VAL A 13 1.33 -12.56 -1.97
N ILE A 14 1.99 -11.51 -2.45
CA ILE A 14 2.55 -11.46 -3.81
C ILE A 14 3.79 -12.36 -3.95
N GLY A 15 4.65 -12.43 -2.92
CA GLY A 15 5.79 -13.35 -2.86
C GLY A 15 5.34 -14.82 -2.88
N ARG A 16 4.34 -15.18 -2.07
CA ARG A 16 3.75 -16.53 -2.07
C ARG A 16 3.05 -16.88 -3.39
N ALA A 17 2.50 -15.91 -4.12
CA ALA A 17 1.93 -16.14 -5.45
C ALA A 17 3.01 -16.39 -6.53
N ARG A 18 4.21 -15.85 -6.35
CA ARG A 18 5.36 -16.08 -7.24
C ARG A 18 5.99 -17.46 -7.02
N ASP A 19 6.19 -17.86 -5.78
CA ASP A 19 6.81 -19.16 -5.46
C ASP A 19 5.91 -20.36 -5.80
N ARG A 20 4.58 -20.18 -5.83
CA ARG A 20 3.62 -21.23 -6.21
C ARG A 20 3.46 -21.44 -7.71
N ALA A 21 3.95 -20.52 -8.54
CA ALA A 21 3.87 -20.63 -10.00
C ALA A 21 4.96 -21.54 -10.60
N GLU A 22 5.99 -21.90 -9.82
CA GLU A 22 7.06 -22.79 -10.26
C GLU A 22 6.81 -24.28 -9.96
N ASP A 23 5.78 -24.63 -9.16
CA ASP A 23 5.48 -26.01 -8.70
C ASP A 23 4.05 -26.49 -9.10
N ALA A 24 3.47 -25.96 -10.18
CA ALA A 24 2.12 -26.33 -10.61
C ALA A 24 2.11 -27.64 -11.43
N ASP A 25 2.05 -28.79 -10.75
CA ASP A 25 1.66 -30.07 -11.37
C ASP A 25 0.76 -30.96 -10.48
N ASP A 26 0.15 -30.43 -9.40
CA ASP A 26 -0.96 -31.11 -8.70
C ASP A 26 -2.07 -30.11 -8.35
N ASP A 27 -3.31 -30.60 -8.42
CA ASP A 27 -4.61 -29.91 -8.51
C ASP A 27 -4.86 -28.62 -7.66
N PRO A 28 -5.74 -27.72 -8.14
CA PRO A 28 -5.99 -26.41 -7.55
C PRO A 28 -6.89 -26.50 -6.30
N GLU A 29 -6.28 -26.71 -5.14
CA GLU A 29 -6.88 -26.26 -3.89
C GLU A 29 -6.85 -24.72 -3.89
N GLY A 30 -8.04 -24.12 -3.99
CA GLY A 30 -8.23 -22.68 -3.96
C GLY A 30 -7.47 -22.04 -2.80
N LEU A 31 -6.94 -20.83 -3.05
CA LEU A 31 -6.28 -19.98 -2.08
C LEU A 31 -7.15 -19.79 -0.83
N ASP A 32 -6.98 -20.69 0.15
CA ASP A 32 -7.64 -20.58 1.44
C ASP A 32 -6.90 -19.54 2.29
N LEU A 33 -7.30 -18.29 2.10
CA LEU A 33 -6.88 -17.12 2.87
C LEU A 33 -7.53 -17.07 4.27
N MET A 34 -8.30 -18.07 4.69
CA MET A 34 -9.16 -17.98 5.89
C MET A 34 -8.80 -18.92 7.05
N MET A 35 -7.59 -19.49 7.09
CA MET A 35 -7.22 -20.45 8.16
C MET A 35 -5.99 -20.03 8.98
N ALA A 36 -5.95 -18.77 9.42
CA ALA A 36 -5.21 -18.43 10.63
C ALA A 36 -6.11 -18.69 11.85
N GLU A 37 -6.10 -19.93 12.35
CA GLU A 37 -6.75 -20.34 13.59
C GLU A 37 -6.30 -19.42 14.74
N GLY A 38 -7.13 -18.42 15.09
CA GLY A 38 -6.87 -17.49 16.19
C GLY A 38 -7.55 -16.12 16.08
N LEU A 39 -7.96 -15.71 14.88
CA LEU A 39 -8.57 -14.40 14.61
C LEU A 39 -10.07 -14.47 14.25
N GLY A 40 -10.80 -15.43 14.83
CA GLY A 40 -12.25 -15.57 14.64
C GLY A 40 -12.99 -14.33 15.14
N GLY A 41 -13.23 -13.36 14.26
CA GLY A 41 -14.00 -12.14 14.55
C GLY A 41 -13.41 -10.83 14.04
N LEU A 42 -12.21 -10.81 13.45
CA LEU A 42 -11.69 -9.61 12.79
C LEU A 42 -12.24 -9.50 11.37
N ASP A 43 -12.85 -8.35 11.06
CA ASP A 43 -13.31 -8.02 9.72
C ASP A 43 -12.10 -8.01 8.77
N PRO A 44 -12.06 -8.86 7.72
CA PRO A 44 -10.93 -8.91 6.78
C PRO A 44 -10.76 -7.61 5.98
N PHE A 45 -11.73 -6.71 6.07
CA PHE A 45 -11.71 -5.38 5.46
C PHE A 45 -11.45 -4.26 6.47
N ALA A 46 -11.08 -4.56 7.71
CA ALA A 46 -10.71 -3.54 8.68
C ALA A 46 -9.42 -2.83 8.23
N LYS A 47 -9.55 -1.54 7.87
CA LYS A 47 -8.40 -0.67 7.62
C LYS A 47 -8.06 0.17 8.85
N VAL A 48 -6.77 0.48 8.99
CA VAL A 48 -6.30 1.45 9.99
C VAL A 48 -6.66 2.86 9.50
N PRO A 49 -7.26 3.72 10.34
CA PRO A 49 -7.49 5.12 9.98
C PRO A 49 -6.19 5.81 9.56
N ILE A 50 -6.24 6.63 8.50
CA ILE A 50 -5.03 7.26 7.93
C ILE A 50 -4.25 8.12 8.92
N ASP A 51 -4.92 8.73 9.90
CA ASP A 51 -4.30 9.52 10.96
C ASP A 51 -3.53 8.67 11.99
N GLN A 52 -3.75 7.35 11.99
CA GLN A 52 -3.09 6.36 12.83
C GLN A 52 -2.15 5.45 12.03
N ALA A 53 -2.10 5.59 10.71
CA ALA A 53 -1.19 4.81 9.88
C ALA A 53 0.26 5.19 10.21
N ASN A 54 1.03 4.22 10.74
CA ASN A 54 2.41 4.43 11.22
C ASN A 54 3.28 5.22 10.24
N ASN A 55 3.23 4.89 8.95
CA ASN A 55 4.04 5.55 7.91
C ASN A 55 3.67 7.03 7.73
N VAL A 56 2.38 7.37 7.84
CA VAL A 56 1.89 8.75 7.71
C VAL A 56 2.28 9.56 8.95
N VAL A 57 2.09 8.98 10.14
CA VAL A 57 2.48 9.59 11.41
C VAL A 57 3.98 9.85 11.43
N MET A 58 4.78 8.84 11.10
CA MET A 58 6.25 8.93 11.05
C MET A 58 6.72 10.05 10.11
N LEU A 59 6.23 10.11 8.87
CA LEU A 59 6.62 11.17 7.94
C LEU A 59 6.18 12.56 8.41
N ARG A 60 4.97 12.68 8.97
CA ARG A 60 4.47 13.95 9.50
C ARG A 60 5.34 14.45 10.66
N GLU A 61 5.70 13.55 11.58
CA GLU A 61 6.59 13.85 12.71
C GLU A 61 8.00 14.19 12.22
N ALA A 62 8.51 13.49 11.22
CA ALA A 62 9.81 13.79 10.63
C ALA A 62 9.86 15.20 10.00
N VAL A 63 8.83 15.56 9.23
CA VAL A 63 8.71 16.90 8.63
C VAL A 63 8.57 17.98 9.71
N ALA A 64 7.80 17.73 10.78
CA ALA A 64 7.66 18.67 11.88
C ALA A 64 9.00 18.87 12.62
N GLY A 65 9.66 17.77 12.97
CA GLY A 65 10.90 17.78 13.73
C GLY A 65 12.09 18.40 12.98
N VAL A 66 12.16 18.22 11.66
CA VAL A 66 13.21 18.88 10.88
C VAL A 66 12.95 20.39 10.72
N ARG A 67 11.67 20.81 10.71
CA ARG A 67 11.28 22.24 10.63
C ARG A 67 11.54 22.99 11.92
N ASP A 68 11.25 22.38 13.08
CA ASP A 68 11.46 23.01 14.38
C ASP A 68 12.87 22.77 14.95
N GLY A 69 13.66 21.91 14.28
CA GLY A 69 15.03 21.57 14.65
C GLY A 69 15.12 20.54 15.78
N SER A 70 14.02 19.88 16.16
CA SER A 70 14.00 18.79 17.13
C SER A 70 14.52 17.46 16.56
N LEU A 71 14.56 17.32 15.24
CA LEU A 71 15.04 16.14 14.52
C LEU A 71 16.28 16.48 13.69
N SER A 72 17.27 15.59 13.68
CA SER A 72 18.46 15.78 12.85
C SER A 72 18.14 15.53 11.37
N LEU A 73 18.95 16.08 10.46
CA LEU A 73 18.81 15.81 9.02
C LEU A 73 19.06 14.33 8.69
N GLU A 74 19.89 13.64 9.46
CA GLU A 74 20.18 12.20 9.30
C GLU A 74 18.94 11.36 9.66
N ASP A 75 18.35 11.60 10.83
CA ASP A 75 17.13 10.88 11.25
C ASP A 75 15.95 11.18 10.32
N TYR A 76 15.83 12.43 9.86
CA TYR A 76 14.84 12.81 8.85
C TYR A 76 15.05 12.03 7.54
N GLN A 77 16.30 11.95 7.06
CA GLN A 77 16.63 11.23 5.83
C GLN A 77 16.25 9.75 5.96
N GLU A 78 16.62 9.09 7.06
CA GLU A 78 16.29 7.68 7.29
C GLU A 78 14.78 7.42 7.24
N ALA A 79 13.99 8.26 7.92
CA ALA A 79 12.53 8.15 7.93
C ALA A 79 11.92 8.31 6.52
N VAL A 80 12.41 9.27 5.72
CA VAL A 80 11.92 9.48 4.34
C VAL A 80 12.40 8.36 3.41
N GLU A 81 13.64 7.89 3.56
CA GLU A 81 14.21 6.82 2.74
C GLU A 81 13.46 5.49 2.87
N GLU A 82 12.95 5.19 4.06
CA GLU A 82 12.12 4.01 4.29
C GLU A 82 10.90 4.01 3.37
N ILE A 83 10.15 5.11 3.35
CA ILE A 83 8.96 5.24 2.50
C ILE A 83 9.33 5.36 1.02
N ALA A 84 10.41 6.08 0.70
CA ALA A 84 10.90 6.19 -0.67
C ALA A 84 11.27 4.81 -1.26
N ARG A 85 11.86 3.93 -0.45
CA ARG A 85 12.20 2.55 -0.86
C ARG A 85 10.94 1.75 -1.17
N MET A 86 9.92 1.84 -0.32
CA MET A 86 8.63 1.19 -0.57
C MET A 86 7.99 1.69 -1.86
N ALA A 87 7.96 3.01 -2.07
CA ALA A 87 7.40 3.61 -3.28
C ALA A 87 8.14 3.18 -4.55
N ARG A 88 9.49 3.14 -4.53
CA ARG A 88 10.30 2.63 -5.64
C ARG A 88 10.01 1.17 -5.97
N THR A 89 9.94 0.31 -4.96
CA THR A 89 9.57 -1.11 -5.14
C THR A 89 8.15 -1.23 -5.69
N GLY A 90 7.21 -0.42 -5.20
CA GLY A 90 5.85 -0.37 -5.73
C GLY A 90 5.81 0.01 -7.21
N VAL A 91 6.51 1.08 -7.63
CA VAL A 91 6.60 1.45 -9.05
C VAL A 91 7.14 0.29 -9.92
N GLN A 92 8.16 -0.43 -9.44
CA GLN A 92 8.70 -1.58 -10.15
C GLN A 92 7.70 -2.72 -10.27
N LEU A 93 6.94 -3.00 -9.22
CA LEU A 93 5.85 -3.99 -9.23
C LEU A 93 4.79 -3.61 -10.27
N PHE A 94 4.35 -2.36 -10.29
CA PHE A 94 3.36 -1.87 -11.25
C PHE A 94 3.85 -1.85 -12.70
N ALA A 95 5.16 -1.75 -12.90
CA ALA A 95 5.77 -1.89 -14.22
C ALA A 95 5.93 -3.36 -14.67
N SER A 96 5.84 -4.32 -13.75
CA SER A 96 6.13 -5.73 -14.01
C SER A 96 5.10 -6.40 -14.93
N GLU A 97 5.59 -7.26 -15.81
CA GLU A 97 4.74 -8.03 -16.73
C GLU A 97 3.80 -9.00 -16.00
N PRO A 98 4.23 -9.72 -14.94
CA PRO A 98 3.32 -10.60 -14.20
C PRO A 98 2.11 -9.86 -13.60
N LEU A 99 2.30 -8.66 -13.05
CA LEU A 99 1.17 -7.88 -12.53
C LEU A 99 0.22 -7.49 -13.66
N LYS A 100 0.75 -6.99 -14.78
CA LYS A 100 -0.06 -6.60 -15.94
C LYS A 100 -0.92 -7.74 -16.47
N GLN A 101 -0.36 -8.94 -16.56
CA GLN A 101 -1.09 -10.14 -16.99
C GLN A 101 -2.22 -10.47 -16.03
N ARG A 102 -1.98 -10.44 -14.72
CA ARG A 102 -3.01 -10.71 -13.70
C ARG A 102 -4.10 -9.66 -13.72
N VAL A 103 -3.75 -8.38 -13.86
CA VAL A 103 -4.74 -7.30 -13.93
C VAL A 103 -5.58 -7.38 -15.21
N ALA A 104 -5.04 -7.89 -16.31
CA ALA A 104 -5.79 -8.08 -17.56
C ALA A 104 -6.88 -9.16 -17.47
N GLU A 105 -6.79 -10.06 -16.49
CA GLU A 105 -7.80 -11.10 -16.22
C GLU A 105 -8.95 -10.59 -15.32
N LEU A 106 -8.81 -9.40 -14.73
CA LEU A 106 -9.80 -8.83 -13.82
C LEU A 106 -10.91 -8.05 -14.55
N PRO A 107 -12.09 -7.92 -13.92
CA PRO A 107 -13.11 -6.97 -14.36
C PRO A 107 -12.55 -5.54 -14.49
N GLU A 108 -13.03 -4.79 -15.48
CA GLU A 108 -12.52 -3.46 -15.83
C GLU A 108 -12.49 -2.49 -14.64
N ASP A 109 -13.51 -2.53 -13.80
CA ASP A 109 -13.63 -1.68 -12.62
C ASP A 109 -12.64 -2.03 -11.51
N GLN A 110 -12.28 -3.30 -11.36
CA GLN A 110 -11.23 -3.75 -10.43
C GLN A 110 -9.84 -3.43 -10.97
N ALA A 111 -9.62 -3.67 -12.27
CA ALA A 111 -8.39 -3.31 -12.95
C ALA A 111 -8.11 -1.80 -12.87
N ALA A 112 -9.14 -0.97 -13.02
CA ALA A 112 -9.03 0.48 -12.88
C ALA A 112 -8.54 0.91 -11.49
N LEU A 113 -9.05 0.32 -10.41
CA LEU A 113 -8.59 0.62 -9.04
C LEU A 113 -7.12 0.26 -8.82
N ILE A 114 -6.68 -0.88 -9.38
CA ILE A 114 -5.29 -1.29 -9.31
C ILE A 114 -4.41 -0.29 -10.05
N TRP A 115 -4.76 0.10 -11.28
CA TRP A 115 -3.97 1.08 -12.03
C TRP A 115 -3.93 2.45 -11.37
N GLN A 116 -5.05 2.93 -10.81
CA GLN A 116 -5.09 4.16 -10.03
C GLN A 116 -4.16 4.09 -8.80
N THR A 117 -4.11 2.93 -8.12
CA THR A 117 -3.16 2.69 -7.03
C THR A 117 -1.71 2.81 -7.52
N GLY A 118 -1.39 2.27 -8.70
CA GLY A 118 -0.08 2.40 -9.32
C GLY A 118 0.31 3.84 -9.63
N GLU A 119 -0.64 4.65 -10.13
CA GLU A 119 -0.43 6.09 -10.36
C GLU A 119 -0.12 6.82 -9.06
N GLN A 120 -0.87 6.53 -7.99
CA GLN A 120 -0.61 7.12 -6.68
C GLN A 120 0.77 6.72 -6.14
N ILE A 121 1.19 5.47 -6.29
CA ILE A 121 2.53 5.02 -5.87
C ILE A 121 3.65 5.74 -6.65
N ALA A 122 3.43 6.04 -7.93
CA ALA A 122 4.39 6.83 -8.71
C ALA A 122 4.50 8.28 -8.19
N LEU A 123 3.39 8.89 -7.80
CA LEU A 123 3.38 10.21 -7.17
C LEU A 123 3.99 10.19 -5.76
N LEU A 124 3.78 9.12 -4.99
CA LEU A 124 4.44 8.95 -3.68
C LEU A 124 5.96 8.92 -3.84
N LYS A 125 6.46 8.23 -4.87
CA LYS A 125 7.90 8.23 -5.20
C LYS A 125 8.39 9.65 -5.51
N GLU A 126 7.65 10.42 -6.30
CA GLU A 126 8.02 11.80 -6.61
C GLU A 126 8.07 12.69 -5.35
N GLY A 127 7.04 12.61 -4.51
CA GLY A 127 6.97 13.38 -3.27
C GLY A 127 8.13 13.05 -2.33
N THR A 128 8.41 11.76 -2.12
CA THR A 128 9.52 11.31 -1.26
C THR A 128 10.89 11.65 -1.85
N GLU A 129 11.07 11.65 -3.17
CA GLU A 129 12.33 12.09 -3.80
C GLU A 129 12.58 13.59 -3.64
N LYS A 130 11.54 14.43 -3.71
CA LYS A 130 11.63 15.86 -3.38
C LYS A 130 11.98 16.08 -1.90
N MET A 131 11.34 15.31 -1.02
CA MET A 131 11.66 15.34 0.41
C MET A 131 13.11 14.92 0.70
N LEU A 132 13.68 13.98 -0.04
CA LEU A 132 15.10 13.62 0.07
C LEU A 132 16.03 14.68 -0.51
N ALA A 133 15.64 15.35 -1.59
CA ALA A 133 16.42 16.44 -2.17
C ALA A 133 16.67 17.59 -1.17
N TYR A 134 15.72 17.82 -0.24
CA TYR A 134 15.89 18.78 0.85
C TYR A 134 17.15 18.53 1.69
N VAL A 135 17.60 17.28 1.86
CA VAL A 135 18.82 16.97 2.62
C VAL A 135 20.05 17.60 1.95
N GLU A 136 20.08 17.61 0.62
CA GLU A 136 21.19 18.17 -0.16
C GLU A 136 21.05 19.69 -0.36
N THR A 137 19.84 20.16 -0.66
CA THR A 137 19.58 21.55 -1.04
C THR A 137 19.33 22.47 0.17
N GLN A 138 18.85 21.90 1.27
CA GLN A 138 18.29 22.60 2.43
C GLN A 138 17.22 23.65 2.05
N SER A 139 16.59 23.50 0.89
CA SER A 139 15.54 24.39 0.40
C SER A 139 14.20 24.03 1.05
N PRO A 140 13.60 24.92 1.87
CA PRO A 140 12.29 24.65 2.47
C PRO A 140 11.21 24.35 1.42
N GLY A 141 11.35 24.87 0.20
CA GLY A 141 10.43 24.56 -0.90
C GLY A 141 10.43 23.08 -1.31
N ASP A 142 11.59 22.41 -1.31
CA ASP A 142 11.67 20.98 -1.65
C ASP A 142 10.99 20.11 -0.59
N LEU A 143 11.16 20.48 0.68
CA LEU A 143 10.48 19.85 1.82
C LEU A 143 8.96 20.05 1.74
N ASP A 144 8.52 21.29 1.55
CA ASP A 144 7.10 21.66 1.56
C ASP A 144 6.35 21.06 0.37
N GLU A 145 6.91 21.14 -0.83
CA GLU A 145 6.33 20.53 -2.03
C GLU A 145 6.31 19.00 -1.93
N GLY A 146 7.42 18.39 -1.50
CA GLY A 146 7.52 16.95 -1.35
C GLY A 146 6.53 16.41 -0.32
N TRP A 147 6.38 17.09 0.81
CA TRP A 147 5.39 16.75 1.83
C TRP A 147 3.96 16.91 1.31
N ALA A 148 3.64 18.02 0.64
CA ALA A 148 2.28 18.26 0.12
C ALA A 148 1.86 17.18 -0.90
N ILE A 149 2.78 16.75 -1.78
CA ILE A 149 2.54 15.64 -2.71
C ILE A 149 2.29 14.35 -1.92
N THR A 150 3.18 14.03 -0.99
CA THR A 150 3.13 12.79 -0.20
C THR A 150 1.84 12.70 0.63
N GLU A 151 1.46 13.76 1.32
CA GLU A 151 0.24 13.82 2.13
C GLU A 151 -1.02 13.64 1.28
N LYS A 152 -1.09 14.35 0.15
CA LYS A 152 -2.21 14.20 -0.80
C LYS A 152 -2.32 12.77 -1.31
N VAL A 153 -1.20 12.16 -1.70
CA VAL A 153 -1.17 10.79 -2.22
C VAL A 153 -1.63 9.77 -1.18
N MET A 154 -1.22 9.93 0.08
CA MET A 154 -1.67 9.04 1.16
C MET A 154 -3.20 9.13 1.37
N LEU A 155 -3.77 10.33 1.28
CA LEU A 155 -5.22 10.53 1.34
C LEU A 155 -5.95 9.90 0.14
N ASP A 156 -5.38 10.04 -1.06
CA ASP A 156 -5.95 9.44 -2.26
C ASP A 156 -5.89 7.90 -2.21
N LEU A 157 -4.79 7.32 -1.70
CA LEU A 157 -4.66 5.88 -1.46
C LEU A 157 -5.66 5.35 -0.44
N ASP A 158 -5.90 6.10 0.64
CA ASP A 158 -6.90 5.74 1.66
C ASP A 158 -8.32 5.67 1.07
N GLN A 159 -8.67 6.60 0.17
CA GLN A 159 -9.93 6.60 -0.56
C GLN A 159 -10.03 5.44 -1.57
N LEU A 160 -8.94 5.12 -2.27
CA LEU A 160 -8.89 3.96 -3.17
C LEU A 160 -9.09 2.65 -2.39
N GLN A 161 -8.51 2.54 -1.19
CA GLN A 161 -8.70 1.40 -0.31
C GLN A 161 -10.17 1.28 0.14
N ASP A 162 -10.84 2.39 0.46
CA ASP A 162 -12.28 2.38 0.76
C ASP A 162 -13.11 1.85 -0.40
N GLN A 163 -12.80 2.29 -1.63
CA GLN A 163 -13.49 1.80 -2.82
C GLN A 163 -13.27 0.30 -3.04
N ALA A 164 -12.03 -0.18 -2.85
CA ALA A 164 -11.70 -1.59 -2.95
C ALA A 164 -12.46 -2.42 -1.89
N ILE A 165 -12.53 -1.95 -0.64
CA ILE A 165 -13.27 -2.59 0.45
C ILE A 165 -14.77 -2.66 0.13
N ILE A 166 -15.38 -1.56 -0.34
CA ILE A 166 -16.79 -1.53 -0.71
C ILE A 166 -17.09 -2.57 -1.78
N LYS A 167 -16.26 -2.64 -2.83
CA LYS A 167 -16.43 -3.62 -3.91
C LYS A 167 -16.25 -5.06 -3.43
N ALA A 168 -15.24 -5.31 -2.60
CA ALA A 168 -15.00 -6.64 -2.06
C ALA A 168 -16.17 -7.14 -1.18
N ARG A 169 -16.76 -6.24 -0.38
CA ARG A 169 -17.96 -6.55 0.42
C ARG A 169 -19.20 -6.80 -0.45
N GLN A 170 -19.38 -6.04 -1.53
CA GLN A 170 -20.47 -6.26 -2.49
C GLN A 170 -20.34 -7.64 -3.15
N PHE A 171 -19.13 -7.98 -3.60
CA PHE A 171 -18.85 -9.29 -4.20
C PHE A 171 -19.15 -10.44 -3.23
N GLN A 172 -18.74 -10.34 -1.96
CA GLN A 172 -19.07 -11.36 -0.95
C GLN A 172 -20.58 -11.48 -0.70
N ALA A 173 -21.30 -10.35 -0.63
CA ALA A 173 -22.75 -10.37 -0.40
C ALA A 173 -23.50 -11.07 -1.54
N GLU A 174 -23.12 -10.81 -2.79
CA GLU A 174 -23.73 -11.41 -3.98
C GLU A 174 -23.48 -12.93 -4.07
N HIS A 175 -22.30 -13.41 -3.66
CA HIS A 175 -21.96 -14.84 -3.75
C HIS A 175 -22.51 -15.66 -2.56
N VAL A 176 -22.76 -15.06 -1.40
CA VAL A 176 -23.38 -15.74 -0.25
C VAL A 176 -24.87 -16.03 -0.49
N GLU A 177 -25.57 -15.23 -1.32
CA GLU A 177 -26.98 -15.47 -1.67
C GLU A 177 -27.16 -16.63 -2.68
N GLU A 178 -26.17 -16.93 -3.52
CA GLU A 178 -26.26 -18.02 -4.51
C GLU A 178 -26.08 -19.41 -3.91
N ASP A 179 -25.29 -19.55 -2.84
CA ASP A 179 -25.03 -20.83 -2.16
C ASP A 179 -26.11 -21.24 -1.15
N ASN A 180 -27.16 -20.43 -0.96
CA ASN A 180 -28.29 -20.76 -0.10
C ASN A 180 -29.64 -20.52 -0.80
N PRO A 181 -29.94 -21.24 -1.90
CA PRO A 181 -31.25 -21.18 -2.52
C PRO A 181 -32.25 -21.86 -1.58
N GLY A 182 -33.14 -21.07 -1.00
CA GLY A 182 -34.22 -21.56 -0.14
C GLY A 182 -35.13 -22.60 -0.79
#